data_AF-A0A2T7UJ22-F1
#
_entry.id   AF-A0A2T7UJ22-F1
#
_cell.length_a   1.000
_cell.length_b   1.000
_cell.length_c   1.000
_cell.angle_alpha   90.00
_cell.angle_beta   90.00
_cell.angle_gamma   90.00
#
_symmetry.space_group_name_H-M   'P 1'
#
loop_
_entity.id
_entity.type
_entity.pdbx_description
1 polymer ?
#
loop_
_entity_poly.entity_id
_entity_poly.type
_entity_poly.pdbx_seq_one_letter_code
_entity_poly.pdbx_strand_id
1 'polypeptide(L)'
;MEAVVISWLSRLFRSNSNGANSDVGVGIFEVSSKPDHPLSFGYKVGWFAVATEDVALVARVLGLVGVQVANWQTGLKLAVKTNLLSGNPDRKVFLTPPLNGWILVVGGELPYPAELSGRDVDFNAITNRFDYLMLRLSSHFHEVQYFASHRVSDSVTWTRRTERMYRSFTYADGWVYLNRGSQTKEERELGMPDLTGMGQQAATDEIFGLLEKQQAEVDALCNSGLSRKEALQRLRRSAMPSETNVTELAGLWSLDPCQIEEHFHDLSTGLLGELRFDR
;
A
#
# COMPACT_ATOMS: atom_id res chain seq x y z
N MET A 1 -20.66 12.17 21.08
CA MET A 1 -19.71 12.49 19.99
C MET A 1 -19.51 11.34 19.00
N GLU A 2 -19.86 10.09 19.33
CA GLU A 2 -19.86 8.96 18.36
C GLU A 2 -21.00 8.99 17.34
N ALA A 3 -22.19 9.51 17.71
CA ALA A 3 -23.39 9.42 16.86
C ALA A 3 -23.44 10.42 15.68
N VAL A 4 -22.60 11.47 15.68
CA VAL A 4 -22.61 12.49 14.61
C VAL A 4 -21.72 12.05 13.44
N VAL A 5 -20.61 11.34 13.69
CA VAL A 5 -19.66 10.90 12.66
C VAL A 5 -20.25 9.83 11.72
N ILE A 6 -21.07 8.92 12.26
CA ILE A 6 -21.73 7.84 11.49
C ILE A 6 -22.80 8.39 10.50
N SER A 7 -23.37 9.56 10.79
CA SER A 7 -24.42 10.17 9.97
C SER A 7 -23.89 10.88 8.72
N TRP A 8 -22.60 11.25 8.66
CA TRP A 8 -22.04 12.00 7.53
C TRP A 8 -21.58 11.11 6.38
N LEU A 9 -21.02 9.93 6.66
CA LEU A 9 -20.55 8.98 5.62
C LEU A 9 -21.70 8.30 4.86
N SER A 10 -22.87 8.17 5.47
CA SER A 10 -24.05 7.50 4.87
C SER A 10 -24.83 8.35 3.85
N ARG A 11 -24.50 9.64 3.69
CA ARG A 11 -25.24 10.56 2.78
C ARG A 11 -24.51 10.89 1.48
N LEU A 12 -23.25 10.52 1.32
CA LEU A 12 -22.51 10.71 0.06
C LEU A 12 -22.50 9.49 -0.86
N PHE A 13 -22.96 8.33 -0.39
CA PHE A 13 -23.05 7.12 -1.21
C PHE A 13 -24.38 6.38 -0.99
N ARG A 14 -25.43 6.83 -1.69
CA ARG A 14 -26.63 6.04 -1.94
C ARG A 14 -26.71 5.67 -3.43
N SER A 15 -26.52 4.36 -3.67
CA SER A 15 -27.13 3.51 -4.70
C SER A 15 -26.94 3.88 -6.18
N ASN A 16 -26.28 2.97 -6.92
CA ASN A 16 -27.05 2.09 -7.80
C ASN A 16 -26.31 0.76 -8.06
N SER A 17 -26.59 -0.24 -7.25
CA SER A 17 -26.26 -1.63 -7.55
C SER A 17 -27.43 -2.25 -8.32
N ASN A 18 -27.35 -2.24 -9.65
CA ASN A 18 -28.17 -3.12 -10.46
C ASN A 18 -27.31 -4.32 -10.87
N GLY A 19 -27.80 -5.49 -10.49
CA GLY A 19 -27.14 -6.77 -10.68
C GLY A 19 -26.99 -7.14 -12.15
N ALA A 20 -25.86 -7.76 -12.45
CA ALA A 20 -25.74 -8.74 -13.51
C ALA A 20 -24.89 -9.88 -12.95
N ASN A 21 -25.58 -10.92 -12.47
CA ASN A 21 -25.00 -12.21 -12.23
C ASN A 21 -24.53 -12.74 -13.59
N SER A 22 -23.22 -12.92 -13.77
CA SER A 22 -22.68 -13.64 -14.91
C SER A 22 -21.69 -14.66 -14.39
N ASP A 23 -22.00 -15.93 -14.66
CA ASP A 23 -21.14 -17.09 -14.48
C ASP A 23 -19.75 -16.80 -15.04
N VAL A 24 -18.78 -16.59 -14.16
CA VAL A 24 -17.37 -16.58 -14.56
C VAL A 24 -16.87 -18.00 -14.46
N GLY A 25 -16.90 -18.70 -15.61
CA GLY A 25 -16.20 -19.97 -15.77
C GLY A 25 -14.78 -19.86 -15.22
N VAL A 26 -14.43 -20.79 -14.33
CA VAL A 26 -13.09 -20.92 -13.75
C VAL A 26 -12.13 -21.40 -14.84
N GLY A 27 -11.77 -20.50 -15.75
CA GLY A 27 -10.69 -20.72 -16.69
C GLY A 27 -9.39 -20.82 -15.90
N ILE A 28 -8.72 -21.97 -15.99
CA ILE A 28 -7.35 -22.14 -15.50
C ILE A 28 -6.50 -21.14 -16.28
N PHE A 29 -6.06 -20.08 -15.61
CA PHE A 29 -5.22 -19.06 -16.24
C PHE A 29 -3.77 -19.56 -16.23
N GLU A 30 -3.21 -19.82 -17.40
CA GLU A 30 -1.86 -20.34 -17.56
C GLU A 30 -0.82 -19.22 -17.41
N VAL A 31 0.30 -19.53 -16.76
CA VAL A 31 1.43 -18.59 -16.62
C VAL A 31 2.21 -18.56 -17.92
N SER A 32 2.52 -17.37 -18.43
CA SER A 32 3.36 -17.22 -19.62
C SER A 32 4.76 -16.80 -19.23
N SER A 33 5.77 -17.47 -19.80
CA SER A 33 7.19 -17.09 -19.68
C SER A 33 7.68 -16.26 -20.86
N LYS A 34 6.81 -15.89 -21.82
CA LYS A 34 7.18 -15.04 -22.96
C LYS A 34 7.34 -13.58 -22.48
N PRO A 35 8.52 -12.96 -22.61
CA PRO A 35 8.71 -11.57 -22.21
C PRO A 35 7.67 -10.62 -22.83
N ASP A 36 7.16 -9.72 -22.02
CA ASP A 36 6.24 -8.64 -22.39
C ASP A 36 6.71 -7.30 -21.78
N HIS A 37 6.00 -6.23 -22.09
CA HIS A 37 6.34 -4.90 -21.59
C HIS A 37 6.03 -4.78 -20.09
N PRO A 38 6.81 -3.97 -19.35
CA PRO A 38 6.48 -3.56 -18.00
C PRO A 38 5.05 -3.03 -17.89
N LEU A 39 4.40 -3.31 -16.77
CA LEU A 39 3.02 -2.89 -16.52
C LEU A 39 2.93 -2.12 -15.21
N SER A 40 2.26 -0.97 -15.26
CA SER A 40 1.90 -0.21 -14.07
C SER A 40 0.83 -0.97 -13.27
N PHE A 41 0.95 -1.00 -11.95
CA PHE A 41 0.00 -1.67 -11.07
C PHE A 41 -0.69 -0.72 -10.07
N GLY A 42 -0.20 0.52 -9.96
CA GLY A 42 -0.84 1.59 -9.20
C GLY A 42 -1.06 1.28 -7.71
N TYR A 43 -2.25 1.58 -7.22
CA TYR A 43 -2.69 1.43 -5.82
C TYR A 43 -3.73 0.31 -5.66
N LYS A 44 -4.25 0.07 -4.44
CA LYS A 44 -5.08 -1.09 -4.03
C LYS A 44 -4.35 -2.43 -4.00
N VAL A 45 -3.05 -2.39 -3.78
CA VAL A 45 -2.19 -3.57 -3.71
C VAL A 45 -1.10 -3.30 -2.68
N GLY A 46 -0.52 -4.36 -2.12
CA GLY A 46 0.70 -4.28 -1.33
C GLY A 46 1.93 -4.58 -2.17
N TRP A 47 3.03 -3.89 -1.92
CA TRP A 47 4.33 -4.28 -2.47
C TRP A 47 5.49 -3.94 -1.55
N PHE A 48 6.54 -4.75 -1.64
CA PHE A 48 7.87 -4.36 -1.16
C PHE A 48 8.67 -3.78 -2.33
N ALA A 49 9.51 -2.78 -2.06
CA ALA A 49 10.60 -2.38 -2.94
C ALA A 49 11.92 -2.72 -2.26
N VAL A 50 12.74 -3.53 -2.93
CA VAL A 50 14.02 -4.03 -2.39
C VAL A 50 15.15 -3.49 -3.24
N ALA A 51 16.11 -2.80 -2.62
CA ALA A 51 17.23 -2.16 -3.33
C ALA A 51 18.29 -3.19 -3.73
N THR A 52 18.07 -3.85 -4.87
CA THR A 52 18.95 -4.86 -5.47
C THR A 52 18.54 -5.15 -6.92
N GLU A 53 19.44 -5.78 -7.67
CA GLU A 53 19.17 -6.32 -9.00
C GLU A 53 19.13 -7.87 -9.02
N ASP A 54 19.37 -8.54 -7.89
CA ASP A 54 19.38 -10.01 -7.79
C ASP A 54 17.98 -10.55 -7.42
N VAL A 55 17.14 -10.74 -8.45
CA VAL A 55 15.77 -11.26 -8.33
C VAL A 55 15.75 -12.64 -7.66
N ALA A 56 16.74 -13.47 -7.99
CA ALA A 56 16.82 -14.82 -7.45
C ALA A 56 17.17 -14.81 -5.95
N LEU A 57 18.02 -13.88 -5.50
CA LEU A 57 18.30 -13.70 -4.07
C LEU A 57 17.07 -13.19 -3.31
N VAL A 58 16.31 -12.24 -3.85
CA VAL A 58 15.05 -11.78 -3.23
C VAL A 58 14.09 -12.96 -3.05
N ALA A 59 13.90 -13.78 -4.08
CA ALA A 59 13.05 -14.97 -4.01
C ALA A 59 13.52 -15.97 -2.93
N ARG A 60 14.84 -16.21 -2.84
CA ARG A 60 15.44 -17.09 -1.82
C ARG A 60 15.28 -16.54 -0.41
N VAL A 61 15.56 -15.24 -0.18
CA VAL A 61 15.47 -14.58 1.13
C VAL A 61 14.03 -14.58 1.64
N LEU A 62 13.05 -14.39 0.76
CA LEU A 62 11.63 -14.51 1.10
C LEU A 62 11.18 -15.96 1.32
N GLY A 63 12.01 -16.94 0.92
CA GLY A 63 11.68 -18.35 0.99
C GLY A 63 10.52 -18.74 0.08
N LEU A 64 10.42 -18.11 -1.10
CA LEU A 64 9.33 -18.38 -2.04
C LEU A 64 9.36 -19.84 -2.50
N VAL A 65 8.16 -20.43 -2.60
CA VAL A 65 7.97 -21.77 -3.15
C VAL A 65 7.23 -21.70 -4.48
N GLY A 66 7.32 -22.77 -5.29
CA GLY A 66 6.66 -22.80 -6.60
C GLY A 66 7.15 -21.71 -7.55
N VAL A 67 8.40 -21.27 -7.39
CA VAL A 67 8.97 -20.17 -8.18
C VAL A 67 9.06 -20.60 -9.64
N GLN A 68 8.46 -19.79 -10.51
CA GLN A 68 8.49 -19.97 -11.95
C GLN A 68 8.66 -18.63 -12.65
N VAL A 69 9.23 -18.65 -13.86
CA VAL A 69 9.33 -17.46 -14.71
C VAL A 69 7.93 -17.06 -15.17
N ALA A 70 7.60 -15.78 -15.01
CA ALA A 70 6.36 -15.21 -15.49
C ALA A 70 6.62 -13.87 -16.16
N ASN A 71 5.86 -13.57 -17.20
CA ASN A 71 5.81 -12.25 -17.79
C ASN A 71 4.98 -11.30 -16.90
N TRP A 72 5.02 -10.00 -17.17
CA TRP A 72 4.34 -8.98 -16.37
C TRP A 72 2.84 -9.19 -16.34
N GLN A 73 2.21 -9.44 -17.50
CA GLN A 73 0.76 -9.57 -17.59
C GLN A 73 0.23 -10.73 -16.74
N THR A 74 0.83 -11.91 -16.86
CA THR A 74 0.36 -13.10 -16.13
C THR A 74 0.82 -13.09 -14.67
N GLY A 75 2.03 -12.60 -14.41
CA GLY A 75 2.60 -12.45 -13.08
C GLY A 75 1.78 -11.53 -12.19
N LEU A 76 1.58 -10.27 -12.60
CA LEU A 76 0.80 -9.30 -11.85
C LEU A 76 -0.65 -9.74 -11.67
N LYS A 77 -1.29 -10.25 -12.73
CA LYS A 77 -2.69 -10.69 -12.65
C LYS A 77 -2.88 -11.78 -11.60
N LEU A 78 -1.94 -12.72 -11.48
CA LEU A 78 -2.02 -13.79 -10.49
C LEU A 78 -1.62 -13.35 -9.09
N ALA A 79 -0.68 -12.41 -8.96
CA ALA A 79 -0.25 -11.87 -7.68
C ALA A 79 -1.29 -10.95 -7.04
N VAL A 80 -2.00 -10.15 -7.85
CA VAL A 80 -3.02 -9.19 -7.37
C VAL A 80 -4.39 -9.84 -7.18
N LYS A 81 -4.64 -11.01 -7.78
CA LYS A 81 -5.90 -11.72 -7.61
C LYS A 81 -6.11 -12.11 -6.14
N THR A 82 -6.98 -11.36 -5.47
CA THR A 82 -7.44 -11.66 -4.11
C THR A 82 -8.33 -12.90 -4.16
N ASN A 83 -7.99 -13.91 -3.38
CA ASN A 83 -8.80 -15.11 -3.26
C ASN A 83 -9.72 -14.97 -2.04
N LEU A 84 -10.58 -13.95 -2.06
CA LEU A 84 -11.52 -13.63 -0.97
C LEU A 84 -12.46 -14.79 -0.60
N LEU A 85 -12.52 -15.86 -1.41
CA LEU A 85 -13.40 -17.00 -1.24
C LEU A 85 -12.68 -18.35 -1.01
N SER A 86 -11.35 -18.46 -1.15
CA SER A 86 -10.73 -19.79 -1.22
C SER A 86 -10.15 -20.32 0.09
N GLY A 87 -10.08 -19.50 1.15
CA GLY A 87 -9.45 -19.92 2.42
C GLY A 87 -8.01 -20.40 2.24
N ASN A 88 -7.37 -20.12 1.10
CA ASN A 88 -6.05 -20.63 0.76
C ASN A 88 -5.00 -19.74 1.45
N PRO A 89 -4.15 -20.31 2.33
CA PRO A 89 -3.09 -19.54 2.99
C PRO A 89 -1.96 -19.12 2.04
N ASP A 90 -1.87 -19.70 0.84
CA ASP A 90 -0.81 -19.43 -0.12
C ASP A 90 -1.04 -18.09 -0.83
N ARG A 91 -0.14 -17.13 -0.57
CA ARG A 91 -0.20 -15.79 -1.17
C ARG A 91 0.77 -15.71 -2.34
N LYS A 92 0.23 -15.59 -3.55
CA LYS A 92 1.05 -15.39 -4.74
C LYS A 92 1.65 -14.00 -4.76
N VAL A 93 2.91 -13.93 -5.12
CA VAL A 93 3.64 -12.68 -5.35
C VAL A 93 4.34 -12.71 -6.69
N PHE A 94 4.43 -11.54 -7.31
CA PHE A 94 5.22 -11.32 -8.51
C PHE A 94 6.42 -10.45 -8.17
N LEU A 95 7.61 -10.94 -8.50
CA LEU A 95 8.87 -10.21 -8.42
C LEU A 95 9.14 -9.65 -9.80
N THR A 96 9.22 -8.33 -9.91
CA THR A 96 9.60 -7.69 -11.17
C THR A 96 11.04 -8.07 -11.56
N PRO A 97 11.40 -7.98 -12.85
CA PRO A 97 12.80 -7.77 -13.20
C PRO A 97 13.36 -6.51 -12.52
N PRO A 98 14.69 -6.33 -12.48
CA PRO A 98 15.29 -5.13 -11.91
C PRO A 98 14.85 -3.86 -12.65
N LEU A 99 14.45 -2.84 -11.90
CA LEU A 99 14.00 -1.54 -12.37
C LEU A 99 14.82 -0.47 -11.66
N ASN A 100 15.82 0.11 -12.34
CA ASN A 100 16.70 1.14 -11.77
C ASN A 100 17.25 0.78 -10.37
N GLY A 101 17.77 -0.45 -10.21
CA GLY A 101 18.32 -0.94 -8.94
C GLY A 101 17.28 -1.43 -7.92
N TRP A 102 16.01 -1.51 -8.30
CA TRP A 102 14.94 -2.02 -7.43
C TRP A 102 14.28 -3.28 -7.99
N ILE A 103 13.93 -4.18 -7.08
CA ILE A 103 12.99 -5.28 -7.35
C ILE A 103 11.71 -5.01 -6.55
N LEU A 104 10.58 -5.03 -7.24
CA LEU A 104 9.26 -4.87 -6.64
C LEU A 104 8.65 -6.25 -6.41
N VAL A 105 8.22 -6.51 -5.17
CA VAL A 105 7.53 -7.74 -4.76
C VAL A 105 6.06 -7.40 -4.57
N VAL A 106 5.23 -7.65 -5.58
CA VAL A 106 3.82 -7.22 -5.64
C VAL A 106 2.90 -8.36 -5.20
N GLY A 107 1.87 -8.06 -4.41
CA GLY A 107 0.85 -9.03 -4.02
C GLY A 107 -0.44 -8.40 -3.47
N GLY A 108 -1.59 -9.03 -3.76
CA GLY A 108 -2.91 -8.53 -3.36
C GLY A 108 -3.23 -8.68 -1.87
N GLU A 109 -2.55 -9.59 -1.18
CA GLU A 109 -2.80 -9.89 0.24
C GLU A 109 -1.50 -9.98 1.04
N LEU A 110 -0.56 -9.05 0.85
CA LEU A 110 0.65 -9.02 1.67
C LEU A 110 0.33 -8.71 3.15
N PRO A 111 1.06 -9.28 4.12
CA PRO A 111 0.92 -8.87 5.52
C PRO A 111 1.31 -7.40 5.65
N TYR A 112 0.71 -6.71 6.60
CA TYR A 112 0.94 -5.28 6.85
C TYR A 112 1.27 -5.04 8.34
N PRO A 113 2.03 -3.98 8.65
CA PRO A 113 2.35 -3.60 10.02
C PRO A 113 1.17 -2.90 10.72
N ALA A 114 0.96 -3.25 11.99
CA ALA A 114 0.06 -2.55 12.90
C ALA A 114 0.59 -2.69 14.33
N GLU A 115 0.25 -1.77 15.23
CA GLU A 115 0.58 -1.87 16.67
C GLU A 115 -0.71 -2.05 17.47
N LEU A 116 -1.24 -3.26 17.55
CA LEU A 116 -2.54 -3.47 18.20
C LEU A 116 -2.37 -3.74 19.69
N SER A 117 -2.85 -2.81 20.52
CA SER A 117 -3.00 -3.03 21.95
C SER A 117 -4.31 -3.79 22.22
N GLY A 118 -4.34 -5.11 22.04
CA GLY A 118 -5.56 -5.89 22.27
C GLY A 118 -5.52 -7.33 21.77
N ARG A 119 -6.38 -8.17 22.34
CA ARG A 119 -6.45 -9.64 22.23
C ARG A 119 -6.89 -10.19 20.86
N ASP A 120 -6.69 -9.47 19.76
CA ASP A 120 -7.03 -9.97 18.43
C ASP A 120 -5.86 -10.79 17.86
N VAL A 121 -5.89 -12.10 18.16
CA VAL A 121 -4.85 -13.08 17.80
C VAL A 121 -4.56 -13.08 16.30
N ASP A 122 -5.59 -12.88 15.46
CA ASP A 122 -5.46 -12.88 13.99
C ASP A 122 -4.60 -11.72 13.48
N PHE A 123 -4.75 -10.52 14.05
CA PHE A 123 -3.95 -9.38 13.63
C PHE A 123 -2.50 -9.45 14.14
N ASN A 124 -2.28 -10.02 15.32
CA ASN A 124 -0.93 -10.31 15.81
C ASN A 124 -0.21 -11.25 14.84
N ALA A 125 -0.90 -12.27 14.32
CA ALA A 125 -0.32 -13.16 13.31
C ALA A 125 0.03 -12.41 12.01
N ILE A 126 -0.83 -11.50 11.53
CA ILE A 126 -0.55 -10.67 10.34
C ILE A 126 0.67 -9.79 10.56
N THR A 127 0.74 -9.08 11.69
CA THR A 127 1.85 -8.18 12.02
C THR A 127 3.16 -8.95 12.18
N ASN A 128 3.14 -10.09 12.88
CA ASN A 128 4.31 -10.95 13.03
C ASN A 128 4.84 -11.44 11.67
N ARG A 129 3.95 -11.75 10.72
CA ARG A 129 4.33 -12.13 9.35
C ARG A 129 4.97 -10.96 8.62
N PHE A 130 4.44 -9.74 8.77
CA PHE A 130 5.05 -8.55 8.18
C PHE A 130 6.45 -8.32 8.74
N ASP A 131 6.59 -8.31 10.07
CA ASP A 131 7.88 -8.08 10.74
C ASP A 131 8.90 -9.15 10.33
N TYR A 132 8.46 -10.41 10.22
CA TYR A 132 9.29 -11.50 9.72
C TYR A 132 9.80 -11.25 8.28
N LEU A 133 8.94 -10.83 7.35
CA LEU A 133 9.37 -10.49 5.99
C LEU A 133 10.31 -9.28 5.97
N MET A 134 9.95 -8.22 6.68
CA MET A 134 10.73 -6.99 6.76
C MET A 134 12.12 -7.25 7.35
N LEU A 135 12.23 -8.05 8.40
CA LEU A 135 13.51 -8.43 9.01
C LEU A 135 14.35 -9.33 8.10
N ARG A 136 13.73 -10.31 7.42
CA ARG A 136 14.46 -11.16 6.47
C ARG A 136 15.03 -10.34 5.31
N LEU A 137 14.25 -9.46 4.72
CA LEU A 137 14.73 -8.60 3.63
C LEU A 137 15.80 -7.62 4.15
N SER A 138 15.52 -6.89 5.23
CA SER A 138 16.44 -5.84 5.72
C SER A 138 17.72 -6.35 6.36
N SER A 139 17.83 -7.65 6.66
CA SER A 139 19.09 -8.28 7.07
C SER A 139 20.00 -8.64 5.88
N HIS A 140 19.46 -8.65 4.66
CA HIS A 140 20.20 -9.00 3.43
C HIS A 140 20.37 -7.83 2.47
N PHE A 141 19.49 -6.83 2.54
CA PHE A 141 19.47 -5.69 1.65
C PHE A 141 19.57 -4.39 2.45
N HIS A 142 20.38 -3.46 1.95
CA HIS A 142 20.69 -2.20 2.64
C HIS A 142 19.47 -1.28 2.77
N GLU A 143 18.48 -1.42 1.88
CA GLU A 143 17.23 -0.68 1.92
C GLU A 143 16.05 -1.54 1.47
N VAL A 144 14.99 -1.51 2.29
CA VAL A 144 13.73 -2.19 2.04
C VAL A 144 12.59 -1.25 2.37
N GLN A 145 11.64 -1.16 1.46
CA GLN A 145 10.45 -0.35 1.61
C GLN A 145 9.22 -1.25 1.44
N TYR A 146 8.11 -0.83 2.03
CA TYR A 146 6.81 -1.47 1.86
C TYR A 146 5.75 -0.40 1.71
N PHE A 147 4.78 -0.66 0.86
CA PHE A 147 3.65 0.22 0.59
C PHE A 147 2.40 -0.62 0.42
N ALA A 148 1.25 -0.10 0.87
CA ALA A 148 -0.03 -0.71 0.62
C ALA A 148 -1.17 0.32 0.65
N SER A 149 -2.24 0.01 -0.07
CA SER A 149 -3.51 0.70 0.07
C SER A 149 -4.70 -0.23 -0.15
N HIS A 150 -5.85 0.09 0.44
CA HIS A 150 -7.10 -0.64 0.24
C HIS A 150 -8.33 0.25 0.48
N ARG A 151 -9.19 0.41 -0.53
CA ARG A 151 -10.31 1.37 -0.46
C ARG A 151 -11.44 1.01 0.49
N VAL A 152 -11.73 -0.27 0.70
CA VAL A 152 -12.90 -0.64 1.52
C VAL A 152 -12.72 -0.18 2.96
N SER A 153 -11.48 -0.17 3.43
CA SER A 153 -11.09 0.25 4.78
C SER A 153 -10.36 1.60 4.79
N ASP A 154 -10.32 2.32 3.67
CA ASP A 154 -9.48 3.51 3.47
C ASP A 154 -8.04 3.33 4.01
N SER A 155 -7.52 2.11 3.90
CA SER A 155 -6.25 1.73 4.49
C SER A 155 -5.12 2.26 3.62
N VAL A 156 -4.11 2.83 4.26
CA VAL A 156 -2.84 3.18 3.65
C VAL A 156 -1.69 2.83 4.58
N THR A 157 -0.59 2.41 3.97
CA THR A 157 0.60 1.99 4.71
C THR A 157 1.84 2.34 3.93
N TRP A 158 2.85 2.82 4.64
CA TRP A 158 4.21 2.85 4.13
C TRP A 158 5.20 2.51 5.24
N THR A 159 6.27 1.81 4.88
CA THR A 159 7.39 1.51 5.75
C THR A 159 8.68 1.63 4.97
N ARG A 160 9.71 2.22 5.58
CA ARG A 160 11.06 2.27 5.05
C ARG A 160 12.05 1.87 6.12
N ARG A 161 12.92 0.93 5.77
CA ARG A 161 13.97 0.41 6.62
C ARG A 161 15.31 0.47 5.90
N THR A 162 16.26 1.14 6.53
CA THR A 162 17.69 1.13 6.20
C THR A 162 18.47 0.82 7.47
N GLU A 163 19.80 0.79 7.39
CA GLU A 163 20.64 0.67 8.58
C GLU A 163 20.43 1.80 9.61
N ARG A 164 20.01 2.99 9.15
CA ARG A 164 19.92 4.21 9.98
C ARG A 164 18.50 4.66 10.24
N MET A 165 17.54 4.14 9.51
CA MET A 165 16.16 4.61 9.53
C MET A 165 15.21 3.44 9.64
N TYR A 166 14.23 3.60 10.52
CA TYR A 166 13.01 2.82 10.51
C TYR A 166 11.83 3.79 10.65
N ARG A 167 11.09 3.98 9.55
CA ARG A 167 9.85 4.75 9.51
C ARG A 167 8.73 3.81 9.12
N SER A 168 7.66 3.75 9.89
CA SER A 168 6.48 2.94 9.57
C SER A 168 5.21 3.66 9.99
N PHE A 169 4.25 3.73 9.08
CA PHE A 169 2.96 4.38 9.29
C PHE A 169 1.85 3.54 8.67
N THR A 170 0.78 3.32 9.44
CA THR A 170 -0.43 2.63 9.00
C THR A 170 -1.64 3.42 9.50
N TYR A 171 -2.54 3.73 8.57
CA TYR A 171 -3.84 4.36 8.83
C TYR A 171 -4.92 3.56 8.13
N ALA A 172 -6.03 3.27 8.81
CA ALA A 172 -7.20 2.63 8.22
C ALA A 172 -8.45 2.94 9.06
N ASP A 173 -9.63 2.90 8.44
CA ASP A 173 -10.93 3.01 9.11
C ASP A 173 -11.08 4.22 10.05
N GLY A 174 -10.39 5.33 9.78
CA GLY A 174 -10.41 6.52 10.65
C GLY A 174 -9.32 6.55 11.72
N TRP A 175 -8.45 5.55 11.81
CA TRP A 175 -7.53 5.35 12.92
C TRP A 175 -6.08 5.15 12.47
N VAL A 176 -5.14 5.73 13.21
CA VAL A 176 -3.72 5.42 13.08
C VAL A 176 -3.44 4.12 13.83
N TYR A 177 -3.13 3.05 13.07
CA TYR A 177 -2.76 1.75 13.62
C TYR A 177 -1.27 1.61 13.89
N LEU A 178 -0.43 2.42 13.25
CA LEU A 178 1.00 2.45 13.54
C LEU A 178 1.57 3.81 13.17
N ASN A 179 2.42 4.33 14.04
CA ASN A 179 3.21 5.52 13.77
C ASN A 179 4.54 5.43 14.51
N ARG A 180 5.58 4.96 13.81
CA ARG A 180 6.91 4.74 14.37
C ARG A 180 7.97 5.43 13.53
N GLY A 181 8.99 5.97 14.20
CA GLY A 181 10.06 6.74 13.56
C GLY A 181 9.67 8.19 13.28
N SER A 182 10.67 8.99 12.92
CA SER A 182 10.49 10.41 12.61
C SER A 182 9.97 10.62 11.19
N GLN A 183 9.22 11.71 10.99
CA GLN A 183 8.82 12.16 9.67
C GLN A 183 10.04 12.30 8.74
N THR A 184 9.90 11.76 7.54
CA THR A 184 10.91 11.84 6.48
C THR A 184 10.85 13.18 5.75
N LYS A 185 11.94 13.52 5.04
CA LYS A 185 11.97 14.74 4.23
C LYS A 185 10.93 14.67 3.09
N GLU A 186 10.68 13.47 2.56
CA GLU A 186 9.75 13.21 1.47
C GLU A 186 8.29 13.28 1.95
N GLU A 187 7.95 12.75 3.13
CA GLU A 187 6.63 12.98 3.75
C GLU A 187 6.37 14.49 3.94
N ARG A 188 7.37 15.25 4.39
CA ARG A 188 7.27 16.71 4.54
C ARG A 188 7.12 17.43 3.20
N GLU A 189 7.89 17.04 2.18
CA GLU A 189 7.80 17.58 0.82
C GLU A 189 6.40 17.37 0.22
N LEU A 190 5.80 16.22 0.50
CA LEU A 190 4.42 15.91 0.13
C LEU A 190 3.38 16.64 1.00
N GLY A 191 3.77 17.42 1.99
CA GLY A 191 2.87 18.18 2.85
C GLY A 191 2.09 17.32 3.85
N MET A 192 2.60 16.13 4.19
CA MET A 192 2.00 15.29 5.22
C MET A 192 2.23 15.89 6.62
N PRO A 193 1.31 15.68 7.58
CA PRO A 193 1.49 16.16 8.95
C PRO A 193 2.71 15.51 9.62
N ASP A 194 3.38 16.28 10.48
CA ASP A 194 4.44 15.74 11.34
C ASP A 194 3.82 15.12 12.58
N LEU A 195 3.82 13.78 12.61
CA LEU A 195 3.28 12.98 13.72
C LEU A 195 4.40 12.39 14.57
N THR A 196 5.64 12.89 14.45
CA THR A 196 6.82 12.30 15.11
C THR A 196 6.61 12.19 16.63
N GLY A 197 6.83 11.00 17.18
CA GLY A 197 6.75 10.73 18.61
C GLY A 197 5.33 10.62 19.17
N MET A 198 4.30 10.79 18.34
CA MET A 198 2.91 10.62 18.75
C MET A 198 2.53 9.14 18.78
N GLY A 199 1.91 8.70 19.87
CA GLY A 199 1.21 7.41 19.91
C GLY A 199 -0.04 7.41 19.01
N GLN A 200 -0.64 6.24 18.81
CA GLN A 200 -1.76 6.03 17.87
C GLN A 200 -2.93 7.00 18.09
N GLN A 201 -3.42 7.14 19.34
CA GLN A 201 -4.52 8.03 19.66
C GLN A 201 -4.16 9.49 19.35
N ALA A 202 -3.02 9.96 19.86
CA ALA A 202 -2.58 11.34 19.66
C ALA A 202 -2.37 11.68 18.18
N ALA A 203 -1.81 10.74 17.40
CA ALA A 203 -1.65 10.90 15.97
C ALA A 203 -3.01 10.94 15.24
N THR A 204 -3.96 10.12 15.66
CA THR A 204 -5.33 10.12 15.14
C THR A 204 -6.02 11.45 15.42
N ASP A 205 -5.96 11.92 16.68
CA ASP A 205 -6.56 13.18 17.11
C ASP A 205 -5.95 14.37 16.37
N GLU A 206 -4.63 14.38 16.12
CA GLU A 206 -3.96 15.43 15.35
C GLU A 206 -4.45 15.45 13.90
N ILE A 207 -4.58 14.31 13.24
CA ILE A 207 -5.12 14.22 11.87
C ILE A 207 -6.54 14.81 11.84
N PHE A 208 -7.42 14.42 12.76
CA PHE A 208 -8.78 14.96 12.82
C PHE A 208 -8.80 16.45 13.12
N GLY A 209 -7.99 16.93 14.05
CA GLY A 209 -7.88 18.36 14.35
C GLY A 209 -7.40 19.19 13.16
N LEU A 210 -6.49 18.65 12.34
CA LEU A 210 -6.07 19.29 11.09
C LEU A 210 -7.20 19.32 10.05
N LEU A 211 -8.00 18.26 9.95
CA LEU A 211 -9.14 18.22 9.03
C LEU A 211 -10.22 19.19 9.42
N GLU A 212 -10.51 19.34 10.72
CA GLU A 212 -11.45 20.33 11.22
C GLU A 212 -10.98 21.75 10.87
N LYS A 213 -9.69 22.05 11.03
CA LYS A 213 -9.09 23.34 10.63
C LYS A 213 -9.21 23.58 9.12
N GLN A 214 -8.89 22.57 8.30
CA GLN A 214 -9.03 22.67 6.84
C GLN A 214 -10.48 22.88 6.41
N GLN A 215 -11.42 22.21 7.06
CA GLN A 215 -12.84 22.37 6.77
C GLN A 215 -13.33 23.77 7.16
N ALA A 216 -12.91 24.29 8.32
CA ALA A 216 -13.22 25.65 8.74
C ALA A 216 -12.64 26.70 7.77
N GLU A 217 -11.43 26.48 7.25
CA GLU A 217 -10.84 27.35 6.21
C GLU A 217 -11.66 27.31 4.92
N VAL A 218 -12.05 26.12 4.45
CA VAL A 218 -12.92 25.97 3.27
C VAL A 218 -14.23 26.70 3.47
N ASP A 219 -14.86 26.56 4.64
CA ASP A 219 -16.14 27.20 4.92
C ASP A 219 -16.00 28.73 5.02
N ALA A 220 -14.90 29.24 5.59
CA ALA A 220 -14.58 30.67 5.59
C ALA A 220 -14.37 31.21 4.17
N LEU A 221 -13.67 30.46 3.30
CA LEU A 221 -13.52 30.80 1.89
C LEU A 221 -14.86 30.81 1.15
N CYS A 222 -15.72 29.81 1.39
CA CYS A 222 -17.07 29.78 0.83
C CYS A 222 -17.88 31.01 1.27
N ASN A 223 -17.82 31.36 2.55
CA ASN A 223 -18.48 32.54 3.10
C ASN A 223 -17.95 33.87 2.52
N SER A 224 -16.70 33.88 2.01
CA SER A 224 -16.14 35.02 1.29
C SER A 224 -16.57 35.12 -0.19
N GLY A 225 -17.45 34.21 -0.64
CA GLY A 225 -18.04 34.22 -1.98
C GLY A 225 -17.45 33.21 -2.97
N LEU A 226 -16.53 32.35 -2.54
CA LEU A 226 -16.01 31.28 -3.39
C LEU A 226 -16.99 30.11 -3.46
N SER A 227 -16.97 29.39 -4.59
CA SER A 227 -17.57 28.06 -4.64
C SER A 227 -16.77 27.06 -3.79
N ARG A 228 -17.42 26.00 -3.30
CA ARG A 228 -16.74 24.93 -2.53
C ARG A 228 -15.60 24.29 -3.33
N LYS A 229 -15.74 24.17 -4.65
CA LYS A 229 -14.70 23.64 -5.54
C LYS A 229 -13.46 24.54 -5.55
N GLU A 230 -13.63 25.85 -5.69
CA GLU A 230 -12.52 26.82 -5.68
C GLU A 230 -11.86 26.89 -4.30
N ALA A 231 -12.66 26.82 -3.23
CA ALA A 231 -12.15 26.78 -1.86
C ALA A 231 -11.29 25.53 -1.61
N LEU A 232 -11.75 24.35 -2.05
CA LEU A 232 -10.98 23.11 -1.98
C LEU A 232 -9.71 23.15 -2.85
N GLN A 233 -9.74 23.83 -4.00
CA GLN A 233 -8.53 24.03 -4.83
C GLN A 233 -7.50 24.94 -4.15
N ARG A 234 -7.91 25.80 -3.20
CA ARG A 234 -6.98 26.58 -2.36
C ARG A 234 -6.36 25.75 -1.26
N LEU A 235 -7.03 24.70 -0.79
CA LEU A 235 -6.38 23.68 0.03
C LEU A 235 -5.37 22.93 -0.84
N ARG A 236 -4.08 23.14 -0.59
CA ARG A 236 -3.02 22.46 -1.35
C ARG A 236 -3.11 20.94 -1.24
N ARG A 237 -3.49 20.42 -0.08
CA ARG A 237 -3.59 18.98 0.19
C ARG A 237 -4.48 18.68 1.40
N SER A 238 -5.23 17.59 1.34
CA SER A 238 -5.96 17.07 2.51
C SER A 238 -4.99 16.54 3.57
N ALA A 239 -5.32 16.74 4.84
CA ALA A 239 -4.59 16.13 5.95
C ALA A 239 -4.87 14.62 6.09
N MET A 240 -5.94 14.10 5.46
CA MET A 240 -6.26 12.67 5.44
C MET A 240 -5.21 11.91 4.63
N PRO A 241 -4.59 10.86 5.20
CA PRO A 241 -3.81 9.90 4.43
C PRO A 241 -4.67 9.24 3.34
N SER A 242 -4.08 9.03 2.16
CA SER A 242 -4.79 8.55 0.97
C SER A 242 -3.88 7.73 0.05
N GLU A 243 -4.46 7.01 -0.91
CA GLU A 243 -3.73 6.21 -1.90
C GLU A 243 -2.69 7.04 -2.66
N THR A 244 -2.99 8.32 -2.92
CA THR A 244 -2.07 9.27 -3.55
C THR A 244 -0.83 9.52 -2.71
N ASN A 245 -0.95 9.59 -1.37
CA ASN A 245 0.22 9.69 -0.50
C ASN A 245 1.13 8.47 -0.66
N VAL A 246 0.56 7.27 -0.81
CA VAL A 246 1.31 6.02 -0.96
C VAL A 246 2.10 6.01 -2.27
N THR A 247 1.46 6.31 -3.40
CA THR A 247 2.12 6.25 -4.71
C THR A 247 3.15 7.37 -4.90
N GLU A 248 2.85 8.60 -4.48
CA GLU A 248 3.80 9.70 -4.56
C GLU A 248 5.02 9.49 -3.65
N LEU A 249 4.80 8.97 -2.43
CA LEU A 249 5.90 8.67 -1.52
C LEU A 249 6.76 7.52 -2.06
N ALA A 250 6.14 6.51 -2.69
CA ALA A 250 6.87 5.46 -3.39
C ALA A 250 7.74 6.02 -4.52
N GLY A 251 7.23 6.98 -5.31
CA GLY A 251 8.01 7.67 -6.34
C GLY A 251 9.22 8.45 -5.80
N LEU A 252 9.11 9.02 -4.60
CA LEU A 252 10.23 9.73 -3.96
C LEU A 252 11.24 8.80 -3.28
N TRP A 253 10.80 7.63 -2.81
CA TRP A 253 11.66 6.68 -2.10
C TRP A 253 12.29 5.61 -3.00
N SER A 254 11.59 5.15 -4.03
CA SER A 254 12.05 4.13 -4.97
C SER A 254 11.46 4.33 -6.36
N LEU A 255 10.23 3.84 -6.60
CA LEU A 255 9.55 3.89 -7.90
C LEU A 255 8.06 4.17 -7.71
N ASP A 256 7.49 5.02 -8.57
CA ASP A 256 6.04 5.23 -8.64
C ASP A 256 5.39 4.06 -9.40
N PRO A 257 4.52 3.25 -8.75
CA PRO A 257 3.88 2.10 -9.39
C PRO A 257 2.88 2.49 -10.49
N CYS A 258 2.51 3.76 -10.59
CA CYS A 258 1.66 4.30 -11.65
C CYS A 258 2.43 4.63 -12.94
N GLN A 259 3.75 4.85 -12.85
CA GLN A 259 4.56 5.35 -13.97
C GLN A 259 5.54 4.31 -14.55
N ILE A 260 5.40 3.03 -14.21
CA ILE A 260 6.31 1.98 -14.68
C ILE A 260 6.34 1.92 -16.22
N GLU A 261 5.17 1.94 -16.87
CA GLU A 261 5.04 1.92 -18.33
C GLU A 261 5.65 3.15 -19.01
N GLU A 262 5.70 4.29 -18.30
CA GLU A 262 6.24 5.55 -18.83
C GLU A 262 7.78 5.55 -18.82
N HIS A 263 8.41 4.86 -17.87
CA HIS A 263 9.86 4.89 -17.65
C HIS A 263 10.60 3.64 -18.14
N PHE A 264 9.90 2.52 -18.34
CA PHE A 264 10.50 1.24 -18.71
C PHE A 264 9.79 0.62 -19.91
N HIS A 265 10.58 0.18 -20.91
CA HIS A 265 10.03 -0.30 -22.19
C HIS A 265 10.56 -1.67 -22.60
N ASP A 266 11.66 -2.15 -22.02
CA ASP A 266 12.30 -3.39 -22.42
C ASP A 266 11.43 -4.61 -22.09
N LEU A 267 11.26 -5.48 -23.08
CA LEU A 267 10.58 -6.76 -22.91
C LEU A 267 11.34 -7.60 -21.89
N SER A 268 10.64 -8.04 -20.84
CA SER A 268 11.28 -8.71 -19.73
C SER A 268 10.35 -9.71 -19.05
N THR A 269 10.93 -10.52 -18.17
CA THR A 269 10.19 -11.46 -17.31
C THR A 269 10.60 -11.24 -15.86
N GLY A 270 9.67 -11.53 -14.97
CA GLY A 270 9.90 -11.61 -13.54
C GLY A 270 9.77 -13.04 -13.02
N LEU A 271 9.62 -13.17 -11.71
CA LEU A 271 9.35 -14.45 -11.05
C LEU A 271 7.99 -14.41 -10.36
N LEU A 272 7.17 -15.43 -10.60
CA LEU A 272 5.96 -15.68 -9.81
C LEU A 272 6.27 -16.77 -8.77
N GLY A 273 5.88 -16.55 -7.52
CA GLY A 273 6.05 -17.53 -6.45
C GLY A 273 4.99 -17.39 -5.36
N GLU A 274 5.05 -18.27 -4.37
CA GLU A 274 4.12 -18.30 -3.24
C GLU A 274 4.87 -18.00 -1.92
N LEU A 275 4.32 -17.08 -1.14
CA LEU A 275 4.71 -16.83 0.25
C LEU A 275 4.02 -17.84 1.16
N ARG A 276 4.82 -18.50 2.00
CA ARG A 276 4.35 -19.42 3.04
C ARG A 276 4.85 -19.00 4.41
N PHE A 277 3.96 -19.07 5.40
CA PHE A 277 4.21 -18.68 6.79
C PHE A 277 4.03 -19.85 7.77
N ASP A 278 3.81 -21.07 7.26
CA ASP A 278 3.58 -22.31 8.00
C ASP A 278 4.88 -23.11 8.23
N ARG A 279 6.04 -22.49 8.04
CA ARG A 279 7.37 -23.09 8.22
C ARG A 279 8.22 -22.32 9.21
#